data_AF-A0A7L2Z1V0-F1
#
_entry.id   AF-A0A7L2Z1V0-F1
#
_cell.length_a   1.000
_cell.length_b   1.000
_cell.length_c   1.000
_cell.angle_alpha   90.00
_cell.angle_beta   90.00
_cell.angle_gamma   90.00
#
_symmetry.space_group_name_H-M   'P 1'
#
loop_
_entity.id
_entity.type
_entity.pdbx_description
1 polymer ?
#
loop_
_entity_poly.entity_id
_entity_poly.type
_entity_poly.pdbx_seq_one_letter_code
_entity_poly.pdbx_strand_id
1 'polypeptide(L)'
;KKEFQVEISGTTVTITCPLTEGNIAWKSTATKPEGNERKYVIENHNSSPMNVSCSSGGKEYHLYLNARVCTNCEEVDTLAVIGIIIADILITFGVLILVYYFSKDRKGKASTSTGSRPRGQKLQRPPPVPNPDYEPIRKGQREVYAGLESRGF
;
A
#
# COMPACT_ATOMS: atom_id res chain seq x y z
N LYS A 1 9.93 41.62 -20.06
CA LYS A 1 10.94 41.68 -18.98
C LYS A 1 11.99 40.60 -19.25
N LYS A 2 13.25 40.85 -18.91
CA LYS A 2 14.34 39.87 -19.02
C LYS A 2 14.54 39.26 -17.63
N GLU A 3 14.30 37.96 -17.47
CA GLU A 3 14.25 37.27 -16.17
C GLU A 3 15.27 36.13 -16.12
N PHE A 4 15.83 35.88 -14.93
CA PHE A 4 16.71 34.73 -14.71
C PHE A 4 15.91 33.44 -14.79
N GLN A 5 16.45 32.44 -15.47
CA GLN A 5 15.92 31.09 -15.45
C GLN A 5 16.76 30.26 -14.48
N VAL A 6 16.14 29.76 -13.42
CA VAL A 6 16.78 28.96 -12.38
C VAL A 6 16.17 27.56 -12.43
N GLU A 7 17.03 26.56 -12.58
CA GLU A 7 16.67 25.14 -12.59
C GLU A 7 17.41 24.46 -11.44
N ILE A 8 16.67 23.72 -10.61
CA ILE A 8 17.21 23.03 -9.44
C ILE A 8 17.04 21.54 -9.71
N SER A 9 18.12 20.78 -9.56
CA SER A 9 18.10 19.33 -9.74
C SER A 9 18.89 18.69 -8.62
N GLY A 10 18.19 18.15 -7.62
CA GLY A 10 18.80 17.57 -6.42
C GLY A 10 19.62 18.60 -5.63
N THR A 11 20.95 18.47 -5.65
CA THR A 11 21.90 19.41 -5.01
C THR A 11 22.52 20.43 -5.97
N THR A 12 22.21 20.32 -7.27
CA THR A 12 22.79 21.17 -8.30
C THR A 12 21.82 22.28 -8.68
N VAL A 13 22.33 23.51 -8.73
CA VAL A 13 21.57 24.69 -9.13
C VAL A 13 22.15 25.24 -10.42
N THR A 14 21.32 25.35 -11.45
CA THR A 14 21.67 25.89 -12.75
C THR A 14 21.00 27.24 -12.95
N ILE A 15 21.80 28.29 -13.11
CA ILE A 15 21.32 29.66 -13.30
C ILE A 15 21.64 30.10 -14.72
N THR A 16 20.64 30.54 -15.47
CA THR A 16 20.82 31.04 -16.84
C THR A 16 20.64 32.56 -16.87
N CYS A 17 21.63 33.27 -17.40
CA CYS A 17 21.56 34.72 -17.55
C CYS A 17 20.52 35.10 -18.64
N PRO A 18 19.67 36.13 -18.39
CA PRO A 18 18.69 36.61 -19.36
C PRO A 18 19.31 37.30 -20.59
N LEU A 19 20.60 37.62 -20.53
CA LEU A 19 21.33 38.21 -21.64
C LEU A 19 21.77 37.10 -22.61
N THR A 20 21.50 37.32 -23.90
CA THR A 20 21.74 36.36 -25.00
C THR A 20 22.97 36.71 -25.82
N GLU A 21 23.52 37.91 -25.68
CA GLU A 21 24.57 38.45 -26.56
C GLU A 21 25.77 38.93 -25.73
N GLY A 22 26.98 38.57 -26.16
CA GLY A 22 28.27 38.96 -25.55
C GLY A 22 28.88 37.94 -24.59
N ASN A 23 30.16 38.13 -24.25
CA ASN A 23 30.85 37.37 -23.20
C ASN A 23 30.22 37.71 -21.85
N ILE A 24 29.62 36.72 -21.19
CA ILE A 24 28.92 36.90 -19.92
C ILE A 24 29.93 36.81 -18.79
N ALA A 25 30.12 37.92 -18.07
CA ALA A 25 30.94 37.97 -16.87
C ALA A 25 30.06 37.74 -15.65
N TRP A 26 30.32 36.64 -14.95
CA TRP A 26 29.63 36.25 -13.73
C TRP A 26 30.38 36.74 -12.49
N LYS A 27 29.63 37.22 -11.49
CA LYS A 27 30.12 37.50 -10.14
C LYS A 27 29.24 36.77 -9.14
N SER A 28 29.85 36.08 -8.19
CA SER A 28 29.15 35.46 -7.07
C SER A 28 29.94 35.69 -5.78
N THR A 29 29.23 35.69 -4.64
CA THR A 29 29.87 35.88 -3.32
C THR A 29 30.54 34.61 -2.80
N ALA A 30 30.08 33.41 -3.19
CA ALA A 30 30.54 32.15 -2.59
C ALA A 30 31.50 31.34 -3.48
N THR A 31 31.37 31.40 -4.80
CA THR A 31 32.10 30.49 -5.70
C THR A 31 32.54 31.20 -6.98
N LYS A 32 33.80 31.04 -7.38
CA LYS A 32 34.26 31.60 -8.66
C LYS A 32 33.58 30.83 -9.80
N PRO A 33 32.85 31.52 -10.69
CA PRO A 33 32.25 30.88 -11.86
C PRO A 33 33.35 30.44 -12.82
N GLU A 34 33.35 29.16 -13.17
CA GLU A 34 34.32 28.58 -14.10
C GLU A 34 33.72 28.64 -15.51
N GLY A 35 33.98 29.75 -16.22
CA GLY A 35 33.62 29.91 -17.64
C GLY A 35 32.83 31.18 -17.98
N ASN A 36 32.86 31.51 -19.28
CA ASN A 36 32.10 32.62 -19.88
C ASN A 36 30.75 32.16 -20.47
N GLU A 37 30.28 30.97 -20.07
CA GLU A 37 29.06 30.40 -20.59
C GLU A 37 27.82 31.10 -20.03
N ARG A 38 26.73 31.01 -20.78
CA ARG A 38 25.44 31.60 -20.39
C ARG A 38 24.79 30.92 -19.19
N LYS A 39 25.21 29.68 -18.90
CA LYS A 39 24.75 28.89 -17.77
C LYS A 39 25.83 28.89 -16.70
N TYR A 40 25.44 29.18 -15.48
CA TYR A 40 26.27 29.03 -14.30
C TYR A 40 25.75 27.86 -13.48
N VAL A 41 26.56 26.81 -13.37
CA VAL A 41 26.22 25.57 -12.67
C VAL A 41 26.93 25.57 -11.33
N ILE A 42 26.17 25.39 -10.25
CA ILE A 42 26.68 25.27 -8.88
C ILE A 42 26.35 23.86 -8.41
N GLU A 43 27.37 23.01 -8.34
CA GLU A 43 27.24 21.66 -7.79
C GLU A 43 27.28 21.69 -6.26
N ASN A 44 26.57 20.76 -5.62
CA ASN A 44 26.59 20.57 -4.16
C ASN A 44 26.33 21.86 -3.36
N HIS A 45 25.31 22.62 -3.78
CA HIS A 45 24.92 23.83 -3.08
C HIS A 45 24.47 23.49 -1.64
N ASN A 46 24.91 24.25 -0.63
CA ASN A 46 24.61 23.98 0.79
C ASN A 46 23.34 24.71 1.29
N SER A 47 22.41 25.04 0.38
CA SER A 47 21.18 25.81 0.66
C SER A 47 21.38 27.21 1.26
N SER A 48 22.62 27.69 1.34
CA SER A 48 22.93 29.04 1.85
C SER A 48 22.49 30.10 0.85
N PRO A 49 21.91 31.24 1.32
CA PRO A 49 21.56 32.32 0.42
C PRO A 49 22.81 32.91 -0.24
N MET A 50 22.74 33.20 -1.53
CA MET A 50 23.84 33.77 -2.31
C MET A 50 23.37 34.88 -3.25
N ASN A 51 24.19 35.92 -3.37
CA ASN A 51 24.07 36.93 -4.42
C ASN A 51 24.85 36.50 -5.67
N VAL A 52 24.17 36.49 -6.80
CA VAL A 52 24.76 36.23 -8.11
C VAL A 52 24.46 37.42 -9.02
N SER A 53 25.45 37.91 -9.76
CA SER A 53 25.24 38.87 -10.83
C SER A 53 25.86 38.41 -12.14
N CYS A 54 25.18 38.70 -13.25
CA CYS A 54 25.73 38.53 -14.59
C CYS A 54 25.77 39.88 -15.29
N SER A 55 26.87 40.14 -15.99
CA SER A 55 27.05 41.35 -16.77
C SER A 55 27.47 41.03 -18.21
N SER A 56 26.87 41.71 -19.17
CA SER A 56 27.29 41.68 -20.58
C SER A 56 27.03 43.04 -21.23
N GLY A 57 27.99 43.53 -22.02
CA GLY A 57 27.84 44.75 -22.83
C GLY A 57 27.43 45.99 -22.04
N GLY A 58 27.88 46.11 -20.77
CA GLY A 58 27.57 47.24 -19.89
C GLY A 58 26.21 47.15 -19.15
N LYS A 59 25.46 46.05 -19.30
CA LYS A 59 24.25 45.78 -18.53
C LYS A 59 24.54 44.73 -17.47
N GLU A 60 24.25 45.03 -16.21
CA GLU A 60 24.38 44.11 -15.09
C GLU A 60 22.99 43.75 -14.52
N TYR A 61 22.79 42.47 -14.20
CA TYR A 61 21.59 41.95 -13.56
C TYR A 61 21.99 41.24 -12.28
N HIS A 62 21.23 41.48 -11.22
CA HIS A 62 21.43 40.87 -9.90
C HIS A 62 20.32 39.88 -9.58
N LEU A 63 20.68 38.74 -8.99
CA LEU A 63 19.81 37.70 -8.51
C LEU A 63 20.16 37.38 -7.06
N TYR A 64 19.17 37.48 -6.17
CA TYR A 64 19.27 36.94 -4.82
C TYR A 64 18.73 35.52 -4.82
N LEU A 65 19.63 34.54 -4.69
CA LEU A 65 19.27 33.13 -4.69
C LEU A 65 19.10 32.64 -3.25
N ASN A 66 17.88 32.25 -2.90
CA ASN A 66 17.55 31.57 -1.65
C ASN A 66 16.82 30.27 -1.97
N ALA A 67 17.59 29.28 -2.41
CA ALA A 67 17.09 27.96 -2.80
C ALA A 67 17.54 26.91 -1.78
N ARG A 68 16.59 26.11 -1.28
CA ARG A 68 16.87 24.94 -0.46
C ARG A 68 17.01 23.73 -1.37
N VAL A 69 18.14 23.04 -1.28
CA VAL A 69 18.45 21.85 -2.05
C VAL A 69 18.67 20.66 -1.11
N CYS A 70 18.45 19.45 -1.61
CA CYS A 70 18.40 18.25 -0.80
C CYS A 70 18.81 17.03 -1.63
N THR A 71 19.56 16.10 -1.03
CA THR A 71 20.16 14.95 -1.72
C THR A 71 19.15 13.85 -2.08
N ASN A 72 18.05 13.73 -1.32
CA ASN A 72 17.06 12.66 -1.47
C ASN A 72 15.62 13.21 -1.60
N CYS A 73 15.50 14.47 -1.99
CA CYS A 73 14.19 15.08 -2.16
C CYS A 73 13.77 14.87 -3.62
N GLU A 74 12.77 14.01 -3.80
CA GLU A 74 12.10 13.82 -5.08
C GLU A 74 11.05 14.93 -5.25
N GLU A 75 10.98 15.51 -6.44
CA GLU A 75 9.88 16.42 -6.78
C GLU A 75 8.61 15.58 -6.95
N VAL A 76 7.81 15.52 -5.88
CA VAL A 76 6.59 14.72 -5.89
C VAL A 76 5.52 15.46 -6.68
N ASP A 77 5.36 15.08 -7.95
CA ASP A 77 4.29 15.59 -8.79
C ASP A 77 2.91 15.09 -8.31
N THR A 78 1.92 15.96 -8.44
CA THR A 78 0.51 15.69 -8.11
C THR A 78 -0.01 14.43 -8.81
N LEU A 79 0.36 14.23 -10.07
CA LEU A 79 -0.03 13.04 -10.84
C LEU A 79 0.57 11.77 -10.24
N ALA A 80 1.82 11.82 -9.78
CA ALA A 80 2.48 10.69 -9.14
C ALA A 80 1.78 10.30 -7.83
N VAL A 81 1.41 11.27 -6.99
CA VAL A 81 0.67 11.02 -5.74
C VAL A 81 -0.67 10.36 -6.03
N ILE A 82 -1.43 10.88 -6.99
CA ILE A 82 -2.73 10.33 -7.39
C ILE A 82 -2.56 8.88 -7.89
N GLY A 83 -1.52 8.63 -8.69
CA GLY A 83 -1.20 7.29 -9.17
C GLY A 83 -0.91 6.30 -8.02
N ILE A 84 -0.15 6.72 -7.01
CA ILE A 84 0.15 5.91 -5.82
C ILE A 84 -1.15 5.58 -5.06
N ILE A 85 -2.03 6.55 -4.84
CA ILE A 85 -3.30 6.35 -4.14
C ILE A 85 -4.19 5.36 -4.90
N ILE A 86 -4.33 5.54 -6.21
CA ILE A 86 -5.16 4.64 -7.03
C ILE A 86 -4.59 3.21 -7.01
N ALA A 87 -3.27 3.07 -7.13
CA ALA A 87 -2.62 1.76 -7.05
C ALA A 87 -2.87 1.07 -5.72
N ASP A 88 -2.77 1.78 -4.60
CA ASP A 88 -3.04 1.25 -3.26
C ASP A 88 -4.49 0.78 -3.09
N ILE A 89 -5.46 1.57 -3.59
CA ILE A 89 -6.88 1.20 -3.60
C ILE A 89 -7.11 -0.08 -4.40
N LEU A 90 -6.52 -0.19 -5.60
CA LEU A 90 -6.68 -1.36 -6.46
C LEU A 90 -6.04 -2.61 -5.86
N ILE A 91 -4.86 -2.49 -5.25
CA ILE A 91 -4.19 -3.60 -4.55
C ILE A 91 -5.04 -4.06 -3.38
N THR A 92 -5.46 -3.13 -2.51
CA THR A 92 -6.29 -3.43 -1.34
C THR A 92 -7.60 -4.09 -1.76
N PHE A 93 -8.28 -3.55 -2.77
CA PHE A 93 -9.51 -4.09 -3.31
C PHE A 93 -9.31 -5.49 -3.93
N GLY A 94 -8.22 -5.70 -4.67
CA GLY A 94 -7.85 -7.00 -5.23
C GLY A 94 -7.62 -8.05 -4.15
N VAL A 95 -6.91 -7.71 -3.07
CA VAL A 95 -6.70 -8.59 -1.92
C VAL A 95 -8.03 -8.92 -1.23
N LEU A 96 -8.91 -7.93 -1.03
CA LEU A 96 -10.24 -8.15 -0.45
C LEU A 96 -11.08 -9.11 -1.30
N ILE A 97 -11.11 -8.93 -2.62
CA ILE A 97 -11.80 -9.83 -3.54
C ILE A 97 -11.23 -11.24 -3.45
N LEU A 98 -9.91 -11.37 -3.50
CA LEU A 98 -9.23 -12.67 -3.44
C LEU A 98 -9.58 -13.40 -2.14
N VAL A 99 -9.41 -12.75 -0.99
CA VAL A 99 -9.77 -13.33 0.31
C VAL A 99 -11.26 -13.67 0.37
N TYR A 100 -12.13 -12.82 -0.17
CA TYR A 100 -13.56 -13.08 -0.24
C TYR A 100 -13.88 -14.36 -1.03
N TYR A 101 -13.28 -14.55 -2.21
CA TYR A 101 -13.48 -15.76 -3.01
C TYR A 101 -12.89 -17.01 -2.34
N PHE A 102 -11.65 -16.95 -1.86
CA PHE A 102 -11.04 -18.07 -1.12
C PHE A 102 -11.83 -18.44 0.15
N SER A 103 -12.42 -17.46 0.83
CA SER A 103 -13.29 -17.71 1.98
C SER A 103 -14.64 -18.29 1.56
N LYS A 104 -15.21 -17.85 0.43
CA LYS A 104 -16.46 -18.37 -0.12
C LYS A 104 -16.30 -19.84 -0.57
N ASP A 105 -15.19 -20.19 -1.21
CA ASP A 105 -14.88 -21.56 -1.60
C ASP A 105 -14.67 -22.48 -0.38
N ARG A 106 -14.32 -21.92 0.78
CA ARG A 106 -14.29 -22.66 2.06
C ARG A 106 -15.66 -22.78 2.74
N LYS A 107 -16.64 -21.92 2.45
CA LYS A 107 -18.00 -21.99 3.04
C LYS A 107 -18.84 -23.17 2.52
N GLY A 108 -18.40 -23.85 1.45
CA GLY A 108 -18.97 -25.12 0.98
C GLY A 108 -18.23 -26.37 1.46
N LYS A 109 -17.11 -26.21 2.19
CA LYS A 109 -16.47 -27.28 2.96
C LYS A 109 -16.73 -27.03 4.44
N ALA A 110 -18.01 -26.87 4.82
CA ALA A 110 -18.43 -27.66 5.95
C ALA A 110 -18.02 -29.08 5.57
N SER A 111 -16.99 -29.60 6.23
CA SER A 111 -16.80 -31.04 6.28
C SER A 111 -18.21 -31.61 6.42
N THR A 112 -18.68 -32.33 5.40
CA THR A 112 -19.75 -33.27 5.63
C THR A 112 -19.32 -33.99 6.88
N SER A 113 -20.11 -33.80 7.92
CA SER A 113 -19.90 -34.33 9.24
C SER A 113 -19.65 -35.82 9.14
N THR A 114 -18.39 -36.18 9.06
CA THR A 114 -17.85 -37.39 9.64
C THR A 114 -16.58 -36.93 10.32
N GLY A 115 -16.77 -36.11 11.36
CA GLY A 115 -16.07 -36.41 12.60
C GLY A 115 -16.31 -37.89 12.86
N SER A 116 -15.43 -38.72 12.33
CA SER A 116 -15.23 -40.09 12.73
C SER A 116 -14.73 -40.01 14.15
N ARG A 117 -15.63 -39.70 15.09
CA ARG A 117 -15.54 -40.30 16.41
C ARG A 117 -15.33 -41.77 16.10
N PRO A 118 -14.20 -42.40 16.47
CA PRO A 118 -14.06 -43.82 16.26
C PRO A 118 -15.28 -44.42 16.93
N ARG A 119 -16.20 -44.94 16.12
CA ARG A 119 -17.37 -45.63 16.63
C ARG A 119 -16.72 -46.82 17.28
N GLY A 120 -16.54 -46.73 18.60
CA GLY A 120 -15.94 -47.78 19.40
C GLY A 120 -16.55 -49.09 18.91
N GLN A 121 -15.68 -50.09 18.70
CA GLN A 121 -16.03 -51.42 18.24
C GLN A 121 -17.47 -51.74 18.64
N LYS A 122 -18.30 -52.13 17.67
CA LYS A 122 -19.63 -52.68 17.94
C LYS A 122 -19.43 -53.95 18.77
N LEU A 123 -19.15 -53.81 20.07
CA LEU A 123 -19.40 -54.86 21.03
C LEU A 123 -20.90 -55.07 20.94
N GLN A 124 -21.25 -56.22 20.40
CA GLN A 124 -22.60 -56.77 20.41
C GLN A 124 -23.02 -56.78 21.87
N ARG A 125 -23.71 -55.72 22.31
CA ARG A 125 -24.29 -55.67 23.65
C ARG A 125 -25.26 -56.85 23.72
N PRO A 126 -25.13 -57.76 24.70
CA PRO A 126 -26.12 -58.80 24.88
C PRO A 126 -27.50 -58.14 25.04
N PRO A 127 -28.57 -58.79 24.56
CA PRO A 127 -29.92 -58.25 24.71
C PRO A 127 -30.15 -57.90 26.19
N PRO A 128 -30.82 -56.77 26.48
CA PRO A 128 -31.16 -56.41 27.85
C PRO A 128 -31.80 -57.59 28.56
N VAL A 129 -31.29 -57.94 29.74
CA VAL A 129 -31.82 -59.05 30.53
C VAL A 129 -33.30 -58.74 30.80
N PRO A 130 -34.24 -59.65 30.47
CA PRO A 130 -35.65 -59.45 30.75
C PRO A 130 -35.81 -59.16 32.25
N ASN A 131 -36.44 -58.03 32.57
CA ASN A 131 -36.69 -57.66 33.95
C ASN A 131 -37.48 -58.78 34.64
N PRO A 132 -37.00 -59.38 35.75
CA PRO A 132 -37.69 -60.51 36.40
C PRO A 132 -39.13 -60.19 36.83
N ASP A 133 -39.45 -58.91 36.98
CA ASP A 133 -40.78 -58.43 37.38
C ASP A 133 -41.81 -58.42 36.23
N TYR A 134 -41.42 -58.76 35.00
CA TYR A 134 -42.33 -58.78 33.85
C TYR A 134 -42.18 -60.04 32.99
N GLU A 135 -43.30 -60.60 32.56
CA GLU A 135 -43.34 -61.76 31.67
C GLU A 135 -42.89 -61.38 30.23
N PRO A 136 -42.14 -62.24 29.53
CA PRO A 136 -41.73 -61.97 28.14
C PRO A 136 -42.93 -61.80 27.20
N ILE A 137 -43.00 -60.66 26.51
CA ILE A 137 -44.09 -60.30 25.58
C ILE A 137 -44.20 -61.36 24.47
N ARG A 138 -45.34 -62.06 24.40
CA ARG A 138 -45.65 -63.01 23.31
C ARG A 138 -45.92 -62.23 22.02
N LYS A 139 -45.07 -62.43 21.02
CA LYS A 139 -45.25 -61.83 19.68
C LYS A 139 -46.57 -62.35 19.08
N GLY A 140 -47.60 -61.51 19.09
CA GLY A 140 -48.92 -61.83 18.53
C GLY A 140 -50.10 -61.11 19.19
N GLN A 141 -49.94 -60.61 20.42
CA GLN A 141 -50.93 -59.72 21.05
C GLN A 141 -50.43 -58.28 21.00
N ARG A 142 -51.14 -57.45 20.23
CA ARG A 142 -50.87 -56.00 20.13
C ARG A 142 -51.22 -55.38 21.47
N GLU A 143 -50.22 -55.06 22.26
CA GLU A 143 -50.42 -54.48 23.58
C GLU A 143 -51.12 -53.13 23.46
N VAL A 144 -52.19 -52.96 24.23
CA VAL A 144 -53.17 -51.86 24.20
C VAL A 144 -52.52 -50.49 24.44
N TYR A 145 -51.26 -50.43 24.85
CA TYR A 145 -50.50 -49.21 25.11
C TYR A 145 -49.44 -48.86 24.06
N ALA A 146 -49.34 -49.62 22.95
CA ALA A 146 -48.40 -49.31 21.86
C ALA A 146 -48.74 -48.03 21.06
N GLY A 147 -49.76 -47.26 21.46
CA GLY A 147 -50.25 -46.06 20.79
C GLY A 147 -50.10 -44.75 21.56
N LEU A 148 -49.35 -44.71 22.66
CA LEU A 148 -49.04 -43.44 23.34
C LEU A 148 -47.72 -42.88 22.79
N GLU A 149 -47.82 -42.05 21.75
CA GLU A 149 -46.73 -41.16 21.36
C GLU A 149 -46.28 -40.34 22.57
N SER A 150 -44.96 -40.25 22.79
CA SER A 150 -44.40 -39.29 23.73
C SER A 150 -44.66 -37.88 23.20
N ARG A 151 -45.60 -37.14 23.79
CA ARG A 151 -45.62 -35.68 23.61
C ARG A 151 -44.35 -35.12 24.23
N GLY A 152 -43.42 -34.73 23.36
CA GLY A 152 -42.21 -34.03 23.77
C GLY A 152 -42.56 -32.69 24.42
N PHE A 153 -41.94 -32.44 25.56
CA PHE A 153 -41.65 -31.10 26.08
C PHE A 153 -40.15 -31.02 26.28
#